data_AF-A0A0V1HX68-F1
#
_entry.id   AF-A0A0V1HX68-F1
#
_cell.length_a   1.000
_cell.length_b   1.000
_cell.length_c   1.000
_cell.angle_alpha   90.00
_cell.angle_beta   90.00
_cell.angle_gamma   90.00
#
_symmetry.space_group_name_H-M   'P 1'
#
loop_
_entity.id
_entity.type
_entity.pdbx_description
1 polymer ?
#
loop_
_entity_poly.entity_id
_entity_poly.type
_entity_poly.pdbx_seq_one_letter_code
_entity_poly.pdbx_strand_id
1 'polypeptide(L)'
;MSTNLNTEIQKVFSGWPLILNCKSSGVKHDKESVCWWFQRNNYTYPIPSNNATLAVMEKENLTLLTVSPEISGYHFICGYPERPLRRFEIKVMLCNDDDPCNGRGNCLTYQNDQIAPIVYCKCKEKYFGTFCTEHIPIEPFVKMTTPEDE
;
A
#
# COMPACT_ATOMS: atom_id res chain seq x y z
N MET A 1 17.93 11.66 -16.90
CA MET A 1 16.97 12.74 -17.17
C MET A 1 16.30 13.12 -15.85
N SER A 2 16.41 14.38 -15.43
CA SER A 2 15.78 14.87 -14.20
C SER A 2 14.50 15.62 -14.57
N THR A 3 13.38 14.92 -14.56
CA THR A 3 12.05 15.52 -14.54
C THR A 3 11.66 15.69 -13.08
N ASN A 4 11.42 16.93 -12.64
CA ASN A 4 10.90 17.25 -11.30
C ASN A 4 9.47 16.69 -11.17
N LEU A 5 9.37 15.40 -10.85
CA LEU A 5 8.12 14.80 -10.40
C LEU A 5 7.92 15.14 -8.94
N ASN A 6 6.72 15.61 -8.60
CA ASN A 6 6.32 15.74 -7.21
C ASN A 6 6.31 14.34 -6.56
N THR A 7 6.94 14.23 -5.40
CA THR A 7 6.97 12.99 -4.62
C THR A 7 5.68 12.87 -3.80
N GLU A 8 4.95 11.79 -3.97
CA GLU A 8 3.77 11.44 -3.19
C GLU A 8 4.18 10.55 -2.01
N ILE A 9 3.92 11.00 -0.78
CA ILE A 9 4.22 10.20 0.41
C ILE A 9 3.10 9.19 0.65
N GLN A 10 3.45 7.90 0.62
CA GLN A 10 2.54 6.80 0.91
C GLN A 10 2.87 6.20 2.26
N LYS A 11 1.93 6.31 3.20
CA LYS A 11 2.06 5.73 4.54
C LYS A 11 1.50 4.32 4.53
N VAL A 12 2.23 3.38 5.14
CA VAL A 12 1.78 2.00 5.33
C VAL A 12 2.31 1.47 6.65
N PHE A 13 1.52 0.66 7.35
CA PHE A 13 1.98 0.00 8.56
C PHE A 13 2.88 -1.18 8.24
N SER A 14 3.94 -1.36 9.03
CA SER A 14 4.90 -2.44 8.82
C SER A 14 4.22 -3.81 8.80
N GLY A 15 4.66 -4.67 7.89
CA GLY A 15 4.13 -6.02 7.67
C GLY A 15 2.89 -6.10 6.78
N TRP A 16 2.31 -4.96 6.37
CA TRP A 16 1.11 -4.93 5.51
C TRP A 16 1.44 -4.68 4.05
N PRO A 17 0.58 -5.13 3.12
CA PRO A 17 0.75 -4.85 1.72
C PRO A 17 0.48 -3.37 1.41
N LEU A 18 1.18 -2.85 0.40
CA LEU A 18 0.95 -1.51 -0.15
C LEU A 18 0.72 -1.60 -1.65
N ILE A 19 -0.34 -0.96 -2.13
CA ILE A 19 -0.64 -0.83 -3.56
C ILE A 19 -0.32 0.59 -4.00
N LEU A 20 0.58 0.71 -4.97
CA LEU A 20 0.90 1.96 -5.65
C LEU A 20 0.28 1.94 -7.05
N ASN A 21 -0.35 3.04 -7.46
CA ASN A 21 -1.08 3.12 -8.72
C ASN A 21 -0.47 4.17 -9.66
N CYS A 22 -0.10 3.74 -10.87
CA CYS A 22 0.53 4.59 -11.88
C CYS A 22 -0.45 5.29 -12.84
N LYS A 23 -1.75 5.38 -12.53
CA LYS A 23 -2.72 6.00 -13.45
C LYS A 23 -2.27 7.40 -13.84
N SER A 24 -2.17 7.63 -15.14
CA SER A 24 -2.04 8.97 -15.70
C SER A 24 -3.42 9.59 -15.82
N SER A 25 -3.61 10.76 -15.21
CA SER A 25 -4.81 11.58 -15.42
C SER A 25 -4.86 12.04 -16.89
N GLY A 26 -5.64 11.34 -17.72
CA GLY A 26 -6.14 11.89 -18.99
C GLY A 26 -5.72 11.21 -20.29
N VAL A 27 -4.97 10.10 -20.29
CA VAL A 27 -4.62 9.43 -21.57
C VAL A 27 -4.94 7.94 -21.54
N LYS A 28 -5.86 7.52 -22.43
CA LYS A 28 -6.07 6.11 -22.78
C LYS A 28 -4.84 5.60 -23.53
N HIS A 29 -3.88 5.05 -22.81
CA HIS A 29 -2.76 4.35 -23.44
C HIS A 29 -3.09 2.85 -23.47
N ASP A 30 -3.79 2.42 -24.53
CA ASP A 30 -4.20 1.02 -24.72
C ASP A 30 -3.08 0.11 -25.29
N LYS A 31 -1.80 0.51 -25.26
CA LYS A 31 -0.72 -0.28 -25.92
C LYS A 31 0.62 -0.39 -25.20
N GLU A 32 0.99 0.50 -24.27
CA GLU A 32 2.28 0.42 -23.58
C GLU A 32 2.11 -0.03 -22.13
N SER A 33 2.86 -1.07 -21.75
CA SER A 33 2.93 -1.54 -20.37
C SER A 33 3.71 -0.54 -19.52
N VAL A 34 3.13 -0.16 -18.38
CA VAL A 34 3.82 0.66 -17.38
C VAL A 34 5.00 -0.13 -16.80
N CYS A 35 6.14 0.55 -16.71
CA CYS A 35 7.33 0.05 -16.01
C CYS A 35 7.40 0.67 -14.61
N TRP A 36 8.00 -0.07 -13.69
CA TRP A 36 8.29 0.39 -12.34
C TRP A 36 9.78 0.32 -12.05
N TRP A 37 10.24 1.30 -11.27
CA TRP A 37 11.62 1.39 -10.80
C TRP A 37 11.63 1.70 -9.32
N PHE A 38 12.61 1.13 -8.64
CA PHE A 38 12.93 1.41 -7.26
C PHE A 38 14.21 2.27 -7.22
N GLN A 39 14.22 3.33 -6.41
CA GLN A 39 15.38 4.20 -6.24
C GLN A 39 15.80 4.33 -4.77
N ARG A 40 17.09 4.10 -4.51
CA ARG A 40 17.75 4.27 -3.20
C ARG A 40 19.16 4.81 -3.40
N ASN A 41 19.56 5.79 -2.58
CA ASN A 41 20.91 6.37 -2.60
C ASN A 41 21.35 6.81 -4.01
N ASN A 42 20.44 7.42 -4.79
CA ASN A 42 20.62 7.82 -6.19
C ASN A 42 20.77 6.69 -7.22
N TYR A 43 20.76 5.42 -6.82
CA TYR A 43 20.70 4.28 -7.74
C TYR A 43 19.26 3.94 -8.06
N THR A 44 18.99 3.66 -9.33
CA THR A 44 17.67 3.27 -9.83
C THR A 44 17.72 1.85 -10.38
N TYR A 45 16.83 0.99 -9.90
CA TYR A 45 16.74 -0.43 -10.24
C TYR A 45 15.38 -0.70 -10.88
N PRO A 46 15.31 -1.38 -12.04
CA PRO A 46 14.04 -1.82 -12.59
C PRO A 46 13.42 -2.88 -11.68
N ILE A 47 12.12 -2.76 -11.41
CA ILE A 47 11.36 -3.84 -10.78
C ILE A 47 10.94 -4.74 -11.94
N PRO A 48 11.34 -6.02 -11.94
CA PRO A 48 11.06 -6.90 -13.05
C PRO A 48 9.57 -7.25 -13.09
N SER A 49 9.00 -7.39 -14.30
CA SER A 49 7.59 -7.72 -14.53
C SER A 49 7.24 -9.17 -14.19
N ASN A 50 8.24 -10.01 -13.93
CA ASN A 50 8.01 -11.31 -13.32
C ASN A 50 7.67 -11.11 -11.84
N ASN A 51 6.91 -12.04 -11.26
CA ASN A 51 6.54 -12.00 -9.85
C ASN A 51 7.79 -12.10 -8.98
N ALA A 52 8.46 -10.97 -8.74
CA ALA A 52 9.40 -10.85 -7.64
C ALA A 52 8.59 -11.22 -6.39
N THR A 53 9.12 -12.13 -5.57
CA THR A 53 8.34 -12.80 -4.50
C THR A 53 7.70 -11.81 -3.51
N LEU A 54 8.14 -10.55 -3.48
CA LEU A 54 7.63 -9.49 -2.60
C LEU A 54 7.02 -8.28 -3.33
N ALA A 55 7.08 -8.24 -4.67
CA ALA A 55 6.57 -7.14 -5.48
C ALA A 55 5.87 -7.69 -6.74
N VAL A 56 4.57 -7.45 -6.84
CA VAL A 56 3.74 -7.94 -7.95
C VAL A 56 3.26 -6.76 -8.77
N MET A 57 3.45 -6.83 -10.09
CA MET A 57 2.94 -5.84 -11.03
C MET A 57 1.72 -6.38 -11.77
N GLU A 58 0.61 -5.64 -11.68
CA GLU A 58 -0.61 -5.93 -12.41
C GLU A 58 -1.07 -4.68 -13.16
N LYS A 59 -0.93 -4.71 -14.48
CA LYS A 59 -1.20 -3.57 -15.37
C LYS A 59 -0.36 -2.33 -14.98
N GLU A 60 -0.97 -1.38 -14.29
CA GLU A 60 -0.37 -0.12 -13.85
C GLU A 60 -0.12 -0.05 -12.33
N ASN A 61 -0.50 -1.12 -11.62
CA ASN A 61 -0.35 -1.21 -10.17
C ASN A 61 0.92 -1.97 -9.80
N LEU A 62 1.60 -1.49 -8.77
CA LEU A 62 2.65 -2.22 -8.07
C LEU A 62 2.15 -2.54 -6.66
N THR A 63 2.10 -3.82 -6.33
CA THR A 63 1.78 -4.29 -4.99
C THR A 63 3.06 -4.76 -4.30
N LEU A 64 3.44 -4.09 -3.22
CA LEU A 64 4.44 -4.59 -2.28
C LEU A 64 3.71 -5.49 -1.29
N LEU A 65 4.03 -6.78 -1.25
CA LEU A 65 3.25 -7.77 -0.47
C LEU A 65 3.50 -7.67 1.04
N THR A 66 4.72 -7.31 1.43
CA THR A 66 5.12 -7.15 2.82
C THR A 66 6.10 -6.00 2.91
N VAL A 67 5.68 -4.91 3.54
CA VAL A 67 6.48 -3.71 3.68
C VAL A 67 7.26 -3.74 5.00
N SER A 68 8.59 -3.66 4.92
CA SER A 68 9.47 -3.60 6.08
C SER A 68 9.97 -2.18 6.35
N PRO A 69 10.37 -1.85 7.60
CA PRO A 69 10.93 -0.53 7.92
C PRO A 69 12.18 -0.18 7.10
N GLU A 70 12.89 -1.18 6.57
CA GLU A 70 14.08 -1.00 5.74
C GLU A 70 13.80 -0.26 4.42
N ILE A 71 12.55 -0.30 3.92
CA ILE A 71 12.15 0.40 2.70
C ILE A 71 11.59 1.80 2.98
N SER A 72 11.59 2.26 4.23
CA SER A 72 11.18 3.62 4.56
C SER A 72 12.16 4.64 3.94
N GLY A 73 11.64 5.67 3.28
CA GLY A 73 12.42 6.65 2.51
C GLY A 73 12.85 6.17 1.12
N TYR A 74 12.46 4.96 0.72
CA TYR A 74 12.69 4.47 -0.63
C TYR A 74 11.73 5.14 -1.60
N HIS A 75 12.21 5.37 -2.82
CA HIS A 75 11.39 5.95 -3.87
C HIS A 75 10.97 4.89 -4.87
N PHE A 76 9.68 4.87 -5.22
CA PHE A 76 9.13 4.06 -6.29
C PHE A 76 8.67 4.98 -7.40
N ILE A 77 9.15 4.72 -8.60
CA ILE A 77 8.88 5.54 -9.78
C ILE A 77 8.17 4.65 -10.78
N CYS A 78 7.17 5.19 -11.45
CA CYS A 78 6.44 4.48 -12.48
C CYS A 78 6.27 5.34 -13.72
N GLY A 79 6.13 4.71 -14.88
CA GLY A 79 5.94 5.39 -16.15
C GLY A 79 6.40 4.56 -17.34
N TYR A 80 6.72 5.25 -18.43
CA TYR A 80 7.25 4.65 -19.66
C TYR A 80 8.77 4.85 -19.71
N PRO A 81 9.53 4.06 -20.51
CA PRO A 81 10.99 4.09 -20.51
C PRO A 81 11.65 5.47 -20.59
N GLU A 82 11.01 6.43 -21.26
CA GLU A 82 11.51 7.80 -21.41
C GLU A 82 10.64 8.86 -20.71
N ARG A 83 9.54 8.45 -20.06
CA ARG A 83 8.54 9.35 -19.48
C ARG A 83 8.10 8.85 -18.11
N PRO A 84 8.77 9.28 -17.04
CA PRO A 84 8.32 8.96 -15.70
C PRO A 84 7.04 9.77 -15.41
N LEU A 85 6.06 9.13 -14.78
CA LEU A 85 4.71 9.67 -14.55
C LEU A 85 4.49 10.06 -13.11
N ARG A 86 4.86 9.19 -12.17
CA ARG A 86 4.65 9.39 -10.74
C ARG A 86 5.86 8.90 -9.96
N ARG A 87 6.06 9.54 -8.81
CA ARG A 87 7.10 9.20 -7.85
C ARG A 87 6.46 9.10 -6.47
N PHE A 88 6.69 7.98 -5.80
CA PHE A 88 6.18 7.69 -4.47
C PHE A 88 7.36 7.57 -3.51
N GLU A 89 7.22 8.11 -2.31
CA GLU A 89 8.10 7.81 -1.19
C GLU A 89 7.31 6.99 -0.18
N ILE A 90 7.87 5.85 0.25
CA ILE A 90 7.22 5.01 1.25
C ILE A 90 7.64 5.46 2.62
N LYS A 91 6.65 5.76 3.47
CA LYS A 91 6.85 5.95 4.90
C LYS A 91 6.23 4.76 5.64
N VAL A 92 7.11 3.89 6.15
CA VAL A 92 6.68 2.73 6.92
C VAL A 92 6.46 3.14 8.36
N MET A 93 5.28 2.84 8.89
CA MET A 93 4.82 3.26 10.20
C MET A 93 4.89 2.09 11.18
N LEU A 94 5.52 2.32 12.33
CA LEU A 94 5.53 1.44 13.48
C LEU A 94 4.59 1.95 14.58
N CYS A 95 4.33 1.13 15.61
CA CYS A 95 3.46 1.52 16.74
C CYS A 95 3.91 2.79 17.49
N ASN A 96 5.20 3.14 17.43
CA ASN A 96 5.78 4.29 18.11
C ASN A 96 5.76 5.57 17.26
N ASP A 97 5.46 5.47 15.96
CA ASP A 97 5.53 6.62 15.04
C ASP A 97 4.17 7.33 14.89
N ASP A 98 3.07 6.60 15.05
CA ASP A 98 1.68 7.05 14.87
C ASP A 98 0.74 6.11 15.64
N ASP A 99 -0.55 6.44 15.70
CA ASP A 99 -1.57 5.59 16.30
C ASP A 99 -2.34 4.80 15.22
N PRO A 100 -1.84 3.62 14.78
CA PRO A 100 -2.56 2.77 13.82
C PRO A 100 -3.96 2.37 14.28
N CYS A 101 -4.22 2.42 15.58
CA CYS A 101 -5.48 2.03 16.16
C CYS A 101 -6.44 3.21 16.31
N ASN A 102 -6.03 4.43 15.93
CA ASN A 102 -6.84 5.65 15.97
C ASN A 102 -7.56 5.88 17.32
N GLY A 103 -6.90 5.59 18.44
CA GLY A 103 -7.43 5.72 19.80
C GLY A 103 -8.38 4.60 20.23
N ARG A 104 -8.65 3.63 19.35
CA ARG A 104 -9.68 2.58 19.50
C ARG A 104 -9.11 1.23 19.96
N GLY A 105 -7.82 1.20 20.25
CA GLY A 105 -7.12 -0.01 20.68
C GLY A 105 -5.72 0.29 21.18
N ASN A 106 -4.97 -0.76 21.45
CA ASN A 106 -3.55 -0.70 21.74
C ASN A 106 -2.79 -1.23 20.53
N CYS A 107 -1.80 -0.48 20.04
CA CYS A 107 -0.91 -0.96 19.01
C CYS A 107 0.05 -2.01 19.58
N LEU A 108 0.24 -3.08 18.82
CA LEU A 108 1.16 -4.16 19.12
C LEU A 108 2.01 -4.47 17.90
N THR A 109 3.22 -4.94 18.14
CA THR A 109 4.12 -5.40 17.08
C THR A 109 4.42 -6.88 17.29
N TYR A 110 4.23 -7.69 16.25
CA TYR A 110 4.57 -9.11 16.23
C TYR A 110 5.88 -9.32 15.45
N GLN A 111 6.70 -10.31 15.86
CA GLN A 111 7.98 -10.64 15.23
C GLN A 111 8.97 -9.46 15.14
N ASN A 112 9.25 -8.82 16.28
CA ASN A 112 10.24 -7.72 16.36
C ASN A 112 11.66 -8.12 15.89
N ASP A 113 11.99 -9.41 15.85
CA ASP A 113 13.31 -9.93 15.48
C ASP A 113 13.45 -10.33 14.00
N GLN A 114 12.43 -10.04 13.16
CA GLN A 114 12.42 -10.42 11.73
C GLN A 114 12.42 -9.21 10.78
N ILE A 115 12.75 -9.47 9.52
CA ILE A 115 12.91 -8.49 8.43
C ILE A 115 11.67 -7.58 8.26
N ALA A 116 10.47 -8.03 8.64
CA ALA A 116 9.24 -7.23 8.57
C ALA A 116 8.38 -7.40 9.84
N PRO A 117 8.59 -6.60 10.89
CA PRO A 117 7.72 -6.63 12.07
C PRO A 117 6.28 -6.28 11.68
N ILE A 118 5.30 -7.06 12.14
CA ILE A 118 3.90 -6.85 11.77
C ILE A 118 3.24 -5.98 12.82
N VAL A 119 2.80 -4.80 12.42
CA VAL A 119 2.00 -3.88 13.25
C VAL A 119 0.55 -4.32 13.24
N TYR A 120 -0.11 -4.43 14.39
CA TYR A 120 -1.53 -4.74 14.47
C TYR A 120 -2.15 -4.14 15.72
N CYS A 121 -3.47 -4.06 15.77
CA CYS A 121 -4.18 -3.47 16.89
C CYS A 121 -4.94 -4.50 17.74
N LYS A 122 -4.79 -4.40 19.06
CA LYS A 122 -5.72 -5.02 20.01
C LYS A 122 -6.84 -4.02 20.32
N CYS A 123 -8.02 -4.27 19.76
CA CYS A 123 -9.13 -3.33 19.83
C CYS A 123 -9.81 -3.28 21.20
N LYS A 124 -10.31 -2.08 21.56
CA LYS A 124 -11.26 -1.88 22.65
C LYS A 124 -12.60 -2.53 22.28
N GLU A 125 -13.43 -2.77 23.29
CA GLU A 125 -14.79 -3.27 23.11
C GLU A 125 -15.54 -2.40 22.07
N LYS A 126 -16.25 -3.05 21.14
CA LYS A 126 -17.00 -2.47 19.99
C LYS A 126 -16.21 -2.15 18.72
N TYR A 127 -14.88 -2.30 18.71
CA TYR A 127 -14.07 -2.15 17.49
C TYR A 127 -13.48 -3.48 17.04
N PHE A 128 -13.22 -3.62 15.74
CA PHE A 128 -12.68 -4.85 15.16
C PHE A 128 -11.83 -4.59 13.93
N GLY A 129 -11.25 -5.66 13.40
CA GLY A 129 -10.36 -5.62 12.25
C GLY A 129 -8.93 -5.24 12.63
N THR A 130 -8.05 -5.29 11.63
CA THR A 130 -6.61 -5.08 11.80
C THR A 130 -6.23 -3.77 12.49
N PHE A 131 -6.97 -2.70 12.20
CA PHE A 131 -6.68 -1.33 12.65
C PHE A 131 -7.84 -0.70 13.45
N CYS A 132 -8.66 -1.54 14.10
CA CYS A 132 -9.80 -1.11 14.91
C CYS A 132 -10.76 -0.14 14.19
N THR A 133 -11.13 -0.51 12.96
CA THR A 133 -12.13 0.21 12.19
C THR A 133 -13.52 0.07 12.84
N GLU A 134 -14.40 1.02 12.55
CA GLU A 134 -15.79 0.98 13.02
C GLU A 134 -16.57 -0.20 12.42
N HIS A 135 -17.70 -0.53 13.06
CA HIS A 135 -18.64 -1.50 12.52
C HIS A 135 -19.14 -1.05 11.15
N ILE A 136 -19.17 -1.96 10.18
CA ILE A 136 -20.01 -1.78 8.98
C ILE A 136 -21.42 -2.05 9.47
N PRO A 137 -22.28 -1.04 9.76
CA PRO A 137 -23.63 -1.31 10.23
C PRO A 137 -24.33 -2.22 9.22
N ILE A 138 -24.97 -3.29 9.70
CA ILE A 138 -25.75 -4.20 8.84
C ILE A 138 -27.07 -3.53 8.43
N GLU A 139 -27.53 -2.55 9.20
CA GLU A 139 -28.77 -1.77 9.00
C GLU A 139 -28.95 -1.18 7.58
N PRO A 140 -27.94 -0.59 6.92
CA PRO A 140 -28.04 -0.16 5.52
C PRO A 140 -28.07 -1.31 4.49
N PHE A 141 -27.74 -2.55 4.88
CA PHE A 141 -27.82 -3.71 4.01
C PHE A 141 -29.20 -4.36 4.16
N VAL A 142 -30.14 -3.95 3.31
CA VAL A 142 -31.47 -4.56 3.25
C VAL A 142 -31.33 -6.00 2.75
N LYS A 143 -31.85 -6.97 3.52
CA LYS A 143 -31.98 -8.36 3.08
C LYS A 143 -32.82 -8.36 1.79
N MET A 144 -32.30 -8.91 0.69
CA MET A 144 -33.14 -9.19 -0.47
C MET A 144 -34.18 -10.25 -0.07
N THR A 145 -35.44 -9.85 0.07
CA THR A 145 -36.56 -10.79 0.13
C THR A 145 -36.81 -11.27 -1.29
N THR A 146 -36.49 -12.54 -1.55
CA THR A 146 -36.93 -13.21 -2.77
C THR A 146 -38.42 -13.55 -2.67
N PRO A 147 -39.21 -13.49 -3.76
CA PRO A 147 -40.67 -13.63 -3.72
C PRO A 147 -41.21 -15.02 -3.32
N GLU A 148 -40.37 -15.92 -2.81
CA GLU A 148 -40.76 -17.31 -2.50
C GLU A 148 -41.08 -17.53 -1.00
N ASP A 149 -41.05 -16.46 -0.18
CA ASP A 149 -41.34 -16.52 1.26
C ASP A 149 -42.73 -15.94 1.64
N GLU A 150 -43.67 -15.81 0.69
CA GLU A 150 -45.11 -15.55 0.96
C GLU A 150 -45.97 -16.80 0.74
#